data_AF-A0A8T1RW20-F1
#
_entry.id   AF-A0A8T1RW20-F1
#
_cell.length_a   1.000
_cell.length_b   1.000
_cell.length_c   1.000
_cell.angle_alpha   90.00
_cell.angle_beta   90.00
_cell.angle_gamma   90.00
#
_symmetry.space_group_name_H-M   'P 1'
#
loop_
_entity.id
_entity.type
_entity.pdbx_description
1 polymer ?
#
loop_
_entity_poly.entity_id
_entity_poly.type
_entity_poly.pdbx_seq_one_letter_code
_entity_poly.pdbx_strand_id
1 'polypeptide(L)'
;WVPLSPWGWELHAILDAWVPSQSLLLDAGKCRTHEGENRPSPGLGGPDGPGPSVSLPKNEYYCRLDFLWKKKFKKEREEIETMENLNRVLLENVLPADVAQQFIGQNRRNEDLYHQSYDCVCVLFASIPDFKEFYSESNVNHEGLECLRLLNEIIADFDELLSKPKFSGVEKIKTIGSTYMAATGLNATSGQDNQQDAERSYTHLGIMVEFAVALIAKLDIINKHSFNTFKLRVGINHGPVVAGVIGAQKPQYDIWGNTVNVASRMESTGVLGKIQVTEETARALETLGYTCYLRGIIKVKGKGQLRTYYVCTDLSRSGLQPPMLS
;
A
#
# COMPACT_ATOMS: atom_id res chain seq x y z
N TRP A 1 -33.09 21.74 -20.70
CA TRP A 1 -33.82 22.02 -19.45
C TRP A 1 -34.48 20.76 -18.95
N VAL A 2 -33.86 20.12 -17.96
CA VAL A 2 -34.38 19.24 -16.89
C VAL A 2 -33.12 18.87 -16.07
N PRO A 3 -33.16 18.89 -14.72
CA PRO A 3 -32.11 19.48 -13.91
C PRO A 3 -31.15 18.46 -13.28
N LEU A 4 -29.89 18.89 -13.09
CA LEU A 4 -28.90 18.27 -12.22
C LEU A 4 -29.27 18.52 -10.75
N SER A 5 -29.35 17.47 -9.93
CA SER A 5 -29.29 17.53 -8.44
C SER A 5 -29.11 16.10 -7.88
N PRO A 6 -28.64 15.88 -6.62
CA PRO A 6 -27.87 16.72 -5.69
C PRO A 6 -26.73 15.89 -5.01
N TRP A 7 -25.71 15.44 -5.75
CA TRP A 7 -24.55 14.72 -5.17
C TRP A 7 -23.19 15.33 -5.57
N GLY A 8 -23.19 16.57 -6.03
CA GLY A 8 -21.98 17.29 -6.47
C GLY A 8 -21.21 17.97 -5.33
N TRP A 9 -21.68 17.91 -4.08
CA TRP A 9 -21.17 18.75 -3.00
C TRP A 9 -20.32 18.01 -1.96
N GLU A 10 -20.42 16.68 -1.83
CA GLU A 10 -19.60 15.92 -0.86
C GLU A 10 -18.20 15.53 -1.38
N LEU A 11 -17.96 15.60 -2.69
CA LEU A 11 -16.63 15.37 -3.29
C LEU A 11 -15.82 16.66 -3.51
N HIS A 12 -16.44 17.83 -3.49
CA HIS A 12 -15.73 19.12 -3.56
C HIS A 12 -15.19 19.56 -2.19
N ALA A 13 -15.83 19.16 -1.09
CA ALA A 13 -15.38 19.50 0.27
C ALA A 13 -14.05 18.83 0.67
N ILE A 14 -13.63 17.77 -0.05
CA ILE A 14 -12.35 17.08 0.18
C ILE A 14 -11.19 17.81 -0.54
N LEU A 15 -11.48 18.66 -1.52
CA LEU A 15 -10.45 19.37 -2.32
C LEU A 15 -10.15 20.80 -1.84
N ASP A 16 -11.04 21.45 -1.08
CA ASP A 16 -10.91 22.88 -0.71
C ASP A 16 -10.33 23.16 0.70
N ALA A 17 -9.98 22.14 1.48
CA ALA A 17 -9.56 22.34 2.88
C ALA A 17 -8.03 22.38 3.13
N TRP A 18 -7.17 22.48 2.12
CA TRP A 18 -5.71 22.36 2.35
C TRP A 18 -4.80 23.26 1.51
N VAL A 19 -4.95 24.58 1.67
CA VAL A 19 -3.89 25.60 1.47
C VAL A 19 -4.15 26.69 2.52
N PRO A 20 -3.21 27.03 3.44
CA PRO A 20 -1.95 27.68 3.06
C PRO A 20 -0.71 27.36 3.91
N SER A 21 0.44 27.26 3.23
CA SER A 21 1.66 28.05 3.51
C SER A 21 2.84 27.50 2.72
N GLN A 22 3.06 28.03 1.52
CA GLN A 22 4.34 27.97 0.85
C GLN A 22 5.09 29.27 1.12
N SER A 23 6.21 29.17 1.82
CA SER A 23 7.34 30.09 1.70
C SER A 23 8.52 29.47 2.42
N LEU A 24 9.45 28.92 1.63
CA LEU A 24 10.88 28.70 1.88
C LEU A 24 11.30 27.31 1.40
N LEU A 25 11.81 27.25 0.16
CA LEU A 25 12.96 26.44 -0.28
C LEU A 25 12.99 26.38 -1.82
N LEU A 26 13.26 27.52 -2.44
CA LEU A 26 13.76 27.62 -3.81
C LEU A 26 14.71 28.82 -3.85
N ASP A 27 15.89 28.66 -3.24
CA ASP A 27 17.08 29.42 -3.64
C ASP A 27 18.34 28.78 -3.05
N ALA A 28 18.82 27.72 -3.70
CA ALA A 28 20.18 27.22 -3.55
C ALA A 28 20.63 26.56 -4.86
N GLY A 29 20.46 27.28 -5.98
CA GLY A 29 20.70 26.76 -7.31
C GLY A 29 21.32 27.79 -8.25
N LYS A 30 22.25 28.62 -7.74
CA LYS A 30 23.10 29.48 -8.58
C LYS A 30 24.27 30.00 -7.77
N CYS A 31 25.43 29.34 -7.88
CA CYS A 31 26.71 30.02 -7.82
C CYS A 31 27.87 29.13 -8.32
N ARG A 32 28.52 29.63 -9.37
CA ARG A 32 29.92 29.42 -9.80
C ARG A 32 30.27 28.13 -10.53
N THR A 33 30.09 28.17 -11.84
CA THR A 33 31.11 27.71 -12.80
C THR A 33 31.84 28.95 -13.34
N HIS A 34 33.12 29.11 -13.00
CA HIS A 34 34.18 29.72 -13.81
C HIS A 34 35.40 30.02 -12.94
N GLU A 35 36.40 29.15 -13.02
CA GLU A 35 37.84 29.37 -12.80
C GLU A 35 38.48 28.08 -13.36
N GLY A 36 39.02 28.07 -14.57
CA GLY A 36 40.21 28.82 -14.96
C GLY A 36 41.41 27.90 -14.82
N GLU A 37 41.59 26.99 -15.80
CA GLU A 37 42.79 26.16 -15.91
C GLU A 37 44.04 27.04 -15.95
N ASN A 38 44.95 26.83 -15.01
CA ASN A 38 46.32 27.31 -15.10
C ASN A 38 47.25 26.21 -14.59
N ARG A 39 47.70 25.33 -15.49
CA ARG A 39 48.88 24.48 -15.27
C ARG A 39 50.12 25.25 -15.73
N PRO A 40 51.19 25.36 -14.92
CA PRO A 40 52.48 25.75 -15.44
C PRO A 40 53.24 24.51 -15.95
N SER A 41 53.75 24.60 -17.16
CA SER A 41 54.74 23.68 -17.75
C SER A 41 56.12 23.88 -17.11
N PRO A 42 56.92 22.84 -16.83
CA PRO A 42 58.29 23.03 -16.36
C PRO A 42 59.26 23.16 -17.54
N GLY A 43 59.96 24.30 -17.59
CA GLY A 43 61.10 24.52 -18.48
C GLY A 43 62.38 23.90 -17.92
N LEU A 44 63.17 23.34 -18.83
CA LEU A 44 64.50 22.77 -18.63
C LEU A 44 65.55 23.82 -18.21
N GLY A 45 66.41 23.46 -17.25
CA GLY A 45 67.63 24.18 -16.90
C GLY A 45 68.43 23.37 -15.87
N GLY A 46 69.63 22.93 -16.26
CA GLY A 46 70.50 22.02 -15.51
C GLY A 46 71.30 22.65 -14.34
N PRO A 47 72.40 22.00 -13.90
CA PRO A 47 72.53 21.43 -12.56
C PRO A 47 73.46 22.25 -11.65
N ASP A 48 73.29 22.17 -10.33
CA ASP A 48 74.40 22.18 -9.34
C ASP A 48 73.90 21.99 -7.89
N GLY A 49 74.57 21.10 -7.15
CA GLY A 49 74.61 21.06 -5.67
C GLY A 49 73.79 19.95 -4.97
N PRO A 50 74.44 19.00 -4.26
CA PRO A 50 73.74 18.07 -3.38
C PRO A 50 73.58 18.71 -2.00
N GLY A 51 72.38 19.22 -1.71
CA GLY A 51 71.95 19.52 -0.34
C GLY A 51 70.76 18.62 0.00
N PRO A 52 70.70 17.96 1.16
CA PRO A 52 69.51 17.23 1.57
C PRO A 52 68.46 18.27 1.96
N SER A 53 67.71 18.77 0.97
CA SER A 53 66.54 19.60 1.24
C SER A 53 65.44 18.71 1.80
N VAL A 54 65.30 18.76 3.11
CA VAL A 54 64.25 18.16 3.94
C VAL A 54 62.87 18.39 3.29
N SER A 55 62.39 17.39 2.53
CA SER A 55 61.05 17.37 1.92
C SER A 55 60.02 16.64 2.79
N LEU A 56 60.35 16.38 4.06
CA LEU A 56 59.46 15.74 5.03
C LEU A 56 58.20 16.57 5.42
N PRO A 57 58.23 17.92 5.56
CA PRO A 57 57.07 18.68 6.05
C PRO A 57 55.91 18.72 5.06
N LYS A 58 56.20 18.74 3.76
CA LYS A 58 55.18 18.71 2.71
C LYS A 58 54.45 17.37 2.69
N ASN A 59 55.17 16.27 2.91
CA ASN A 59 54.60 14.93 2.92
C ASN A 59 53.67 14.72 4.12
N GLU A 60 54.06 15.18 5.31
CA GLU A 60 53.20 15.15 6.50
C GLU A 60 51.93 15.99 6.31
N TYR A 61 52.05 17.17 5.69
CA TYR A 61 50.91 18.03 5.36
C TYR A 61 49.91 17.33 4.42
N TYR A 62 50.38 16.71 3.33
CA TYR A 62 49.50 15.98 2.40
C TYR A 62 48.89 14.73 3.04
N CYS A 63 49.62 14.00 3.90
CA CYS A 63 49.06 12.87 4.63
C CYS A 63 47.97 13.29 5.62
N ARG A 64 48.15 14.39 6.34
CA ARG A 64 47.11 14.95 7.23
C ARG A 64 45.89 15.41 6.43
N LEU A 65 46.10 16.04 5.28
CA LEU A 65 45.02 16.45 4.39
C LEU A 65 44.25 15.24 3.86
N ASP A 66 44.92 14.22 3.33
CA ASP A 66 44.29 12.98 2.86
C ASP A 66 43.50 12.27 3.98
N PHE A 67 44.03 12.20 5.20
CA PHE A 67 43.32 11.66 6.35
C PHE A 67 42.04 12.45 6.67
N LEU A 68 42.11 13.78 6.68
CA LEU A 68 40.96 14.65 6.95
C LEU A 68 39.90 14.51 5.85
N TRP A 69 40.31 14.43 4.58
CA TRP A 69 39.40 14.23 3.45
C TRP A 69 38.76 12.84 3.49
N LYS A 70 39.54 11.78 3.75
CA LYS A 70 38.99 10.43 3.95
C LYS A 70 37.99 10.37 5.10
N LYS A 71 38.27 11.05 6.22
CA LYS A 71 37.34 11.12 7.34
C LYS A 71 36.07 11.89 6.98
N LYS A 72 36.19 13.01 6.25
CA LYS A 72 35.05 13.80 5.76
C LYS A 72 34.19 13.01 4.78
N PHE A 73 34.80 12.39 3.77
CA PHE A 73 34.08 11.55 2.80
C PHE A 73 33.45 10.32 3.44
N LYS A 74 34.10 9.71 4.44
CA LYS A 74 33.51 8.60 5.18
C LYS A 74 32.24 9.04 5.91
N LYS A 75 32.27 10.21 6.57
CA LYS A 75 31.10 10.76 7.25
C LYS A 75 29.99 11.14 6.26
N GLU A 76 30.33 11.83 5.16
CA GLU A 76 29.38 12.17 4.11
C GLU A 76 28.75 10.91 3.49
N ARG A 77 29.54 9.85 3.29
CA ARG A 77 29.02 8.57 2.78
C ARG A 77 28.07 7.88 3.76
N GLU A 78 28.39 7.89 5.06
CA GLU A 78 27.50 7.37 6.11
C GLU A 78 26.19 8.19 6.18
N GLU A 79 26.27 9.52 6.02
CA GLU A 79 25.10 10.41 5.96
C GLU A 79 24.25 10.14 4.70
N ILE A 80 24.86 9.93 3.54
CA ILE A 80 24.15 9.55 2.30
C ILE A 80 23.49 8.18 2.45
N GLU A 81 24.19 7.18 2.97
CA GLU A 81 23.66 5.83 3.15
C GLU A 81 22.48 5.81 4.14
N THR A 82 22.59 6.55 5.24
CA THR A 82 21.47 6.71 6.19
C THR A 82 20.29 7.44 5.56
N MET A 83 20.53 8.49 4.79
CA MET A 83 19.49 9.21 4.06
C MET A 83 18.79 8.31 3.02
N GLU A 84 19.56 7.52 2.26
CA GLU A 84 19.03 6.59 1.26
C GLU A 84 18.19 5.49 1.91
N ASN A 85 18.64 4.92 3.03
CA ASN A 85 17.88 3.93 3.78
C ASN A 85 16.58 4.52 4.34
N LEU A 86 16.62 5.74 4.90
CA LEU A 86 15.41 6.42 5.37
C LEU A 86 14.43 6.68 4.23
N ASN A 87 14.92 7.16 3.08
CA ASN A 87 14.09 7.44 1.91
C ASN A 87 13.44 6.15 1.37
N ARG A 88 14.17 5.03 1.36
CA ARG A 88 13.64 3.72 0.97
C ARG A 88 12.49 3.27 1.88
N VAL A 89 12.69 3.32 3.21
CA VAL A 89 11.66 2.92 4.17
C VAL A 89 10.42 3.80 4.04
N LEU A 90 10.59 5.10 3.83
CA LEU A 90 9.46 6.01 3.60
C LEU A 90 8.72 5.71 2.30
N LEU A 91 9.42 5.36 1.23
CA LEU A 91 8.81 4.98 -0.04
C LEU A 91 8.05 3.65 0.05
N GLU A 92 8.60 2.65 0.74
CA GLU A 92 7.95 1.36 0.97
C GLU A 92 6.68 1.48 1.84
N ASN A 93 6.60 2.50 2.70
CA ASN A 93 5.39 2.79 3.47
C ASN A 93 4.25 3.40 2.62
N VAL A 94 4.58 3.95 1.45
CA VAL A 94 3.61 4.65 0.58
C VAL A 94 3.26 3.81 -0.66
N LEU A 95 4.22 3.05 -1.16
CA LEU A 95 4.10 2.26 -2.37
C LEU A 95 4.53 0.81 -2.12
N PRO A 96 3.89 -0.17 -2.77
CA PRO A 96 4.34 -1.56 -2.73
C PRO A 96 5.81 -1.67 -3.16
N ALA A 97 6.56 -2.60 -2.57
CA ALA A 97 8.01 -2.69 -2.75
C ALA A 97 8.43 -2.79 -4.23
N ASP A 98 7.69 -3.57 -5.03
CA ASP A 98 7.97 -3.76 -6.46
C ASP A 98 7.75 -2.48 -7.27
N VAL A 99 6.78 -1.65 -6.86
CA VAL A 99 6.49 -0.35 -7.47
C VAL A 99 7.55 0.67 -7.04
N ALA A 100 7.89 0.71 -5.74
CA ALA A 100 8.88 1.63 -5.18
C ALA A 100 10.25 1.52 -5.87
N GLN A 101 10.71 0.31 -6.19
CA GLN A 101 11.95 0.09 -6.92
C GLN A 101 11.97 0.77 -8.30
N GLN A 102 10.82 0.81 -8.99
CA GLN A 102 10.73 1.48 -10.29
C GLN A 102 10.84 3.00 -10.17
N PHE A 103 10.46 3.59 -9.03
CA PHE A 103 10.58 5.02 -8.76
C PHE A 103 11.99 5.43 -8.29
N ILE A 104 12.72 4.54 -7.61
CA ILE A 104 14.09 4.84 -7.11
C ILE A 104 15.13 4.82 -8.25
N GLY A 105 14.94 3.98 -9.27
CA GLY A 105 15.94 3.74 -10.31
C GLY A 105 15.84 4.61 -11.57
N GLN A 106 14.74 5.31 -11.81
CA GLN A 106 14.51 6.03 -13.07
C GLN A 106 14.18 7.50 -12.81
N ASN A 107 14.98 8.38 -13.43
CA ASN A 107 14.70 9.82 -13.55
C ASN A 107 13.53 10.03 -14.54
N ARG A 108 12.38 9.40 -14.27
CA ARG A 108 11.18 9.55 -15.07
C ARG A 108 10.70 10.97 -14.86
N ARG A 109 10.77 11.76 -15.94
CA ARG A 109 9.98 12.98 -16.06
C ARG A 109 8.53 12.61 -15.77
N ASN A 110 7.80 13.52 -15.12
CA ASN A 110 6.43 13.42 -14.62
C ASN A 110 5.33 12.92 -15.60
N GLU A 111 5.69 12.39 -16.76
CA GLU A 111 4.80 12.09 -17.89
C GLU A 111 4.46 10.59 -17.99
N ASP A 112 5.26 9.68 -17.42
CA ASP A 112 5.00 8.23 -17.51
C ASP A 112 4.28 7.69 -16.27
N LEU A 113 2.94 7.72 -16.31
CA LEU A 113 2.06 7.12 -15.29
C LEU A 113 2.35 5.61 -15.14
N TYR A 114 2.71 5.16 -13.93
CA TYR A 114 2.82 3.73 -13.65
C TYR A 114 1.43 3.09 -13.68
N HIS A 115 1.25 2.08 -14.52
CA HIS A 115 0.06 1.23 -14.55
C HIS A 115 0.44 -0.22 -14.90
N GLN A 116 -0.30 -1.17 -14.34
CA GLN A 116 -0.16 -2.60 -14.61
C GLN A 116 -1.54 -3.24 -14.64
N SER A 117 -1.82 -4.03 -15.68
CA SER A 117 -3.07 -4.78 -15.78
C SER A 117 -2.90 -6.19 -15.23
N TYR A 118 -3.88 -6.64 -14.47
CA TYR A 118 -3.93 -7.98 -13.88
C TYR A 118 -5.24 -8.66 -14.29
N ASP A 119 -5.16 -9.92 -14.72
CA ASP A 119 -6.32 -10.64 -15.23
C ASP A 119 -7.21 -11.22 -14.12
N CYS A 120 -6.61 -11.64 -13.01
CA CYS A 120 -7.32 -12.28 -11.90
C CYS A 120 -6.79 -11.75 -10.56
N VAL A 121 -7.53 -10.80 -9.99
CA VAL A 121 -7.28 -10.24 -8.65
C VAL A 121 -8.54 -10.40 -7.82
N CYS A 122 -8.38 -10.84 -6.58
CA CYS A 122 -9.46 -10.92 -5.62
C CYS A 122 -9.46 -9.68 -4.73
N VAL A 123 -10.59 -8.97 -4.66
CA VAL A 123 -10.73 -7.70 -3.94
C VAL A 123 -11.70 -7.90 -2.78
N LEU A 124 -11.30 -7.43 -1.60
CA LEU A 124 -12.07 -7.45 -0.37
C LEU A 124 -12.36 -6.02 0.10
N PHE A 125 -13.63 -5.81 0.45
CA PHE A 125 -14.09 -4.66 1.23
C PHE A 125 -14.67 -5.18 2.55
N ALA A 126 -14.10 -4.76 3.67
CA ALA A 126 -14.59 -5.07 5.00
C ALA A 126 -14.93 -3.76 5.73
N SER A 127 -16.21 -3.48 5.94
CA SER A 127 -16.66 -2.28 6.64
C SER A 127 -17.17 -2.58 8.04
N ILE A 128 -17.13 -1.56 8.91
CA ILE A 128 -17.81 -1.55 10.20
C ILE A 128 -18.95 -0.51 10.11
N PRO A 129 -20.16 -0.92 9.72
CA PRO A 129 -21.28 0.02 9.53
C PRO A 129 -21.67 0.73 10.83
N ASP A 130 -21.66 -0.01 11.94
CA ASP A 130 -22.07 0.47 13.26
C ASP A 130 -21.14 1.57 13.81
N PHE A 131 -19.92 1.71 13.24
CA PHE A 131 -18.97 2.74 13.66
C PHE A 131 -19.50 4.16 13.39
N LYS A 132 -20.31 4.34 12.34
CA LYS A 132 -20.91 5.66 12.04
C LYS A 132 -21.89 6.10 13.13
N GLU A 133 -22.65 5.16 13.69
CA GLU A 133 -23.60 5.44 14.78
C GLU A 133 -22.89 5.59 16.12
N PHE A 134 -21.77 4.87 16.31
CA PHE A 134 -20.92 5.00 17.49
C PHE A 134 -20.19 6.35 17.56
N TYR A 135 -19.81 6.92 16.42
CA TYR A 135 -19.14 8.20 16.36
C TYR A 135 -20.04 9.32 16.89
N SER A 136 -19.61 9.96 17.98
CA SER A 136 -20.30 11.12 18.55
C SER A 136 -19.31 12.19 19.01
N GLU A 137 -19.49 13.40 18.51
CA GLU A 137 -18.71 14.60 18.83
C GLU A 137 -19.19 15.23 20.15
N SER A 138 -19.24 14.43 21.22
CA SER A 138 -19.57 14.93 22.55
C SER A 138 -18.31 15.33 23.31
N ASN A 139 -18.40 16.33 24.20
CA ASN A 139 -17.29 16.72 25.10
C ASN A 139 -16.81 15.55 25.98
N VAL A 140 -17.66 14.55 26.21
CA VAL A 140 -17.34 13.33 26.97
C VAL A 140 -16.38 12.41 26.19
N ASN A 141 -16.44 12.42 24.85
CA ASN A 141 -15.56 11.63 23.98
C ASN A 141 -14.35 12.41 23.47
N HIS A 142 -13.95 13.49 24.16
CA HIS A 142 -12.89 14.40 23.71
C HIS A 142 -13.07 14.81 22.24
N GLU A 143 -14.26 15.27 21.86
CA GLU A 143 -14.58 15.72 20.49
C GLU A 143 -14.41 14.60 19.44
N GLY A 144 -14.65 13.34 19.83
CA GLY A 144 -14.57 12.17 18.94
C GLY A 144 -13.17 11.56 18.82
N LEU A 145 -12.17 12.08 19.54
CA LEU A 145 -10.81 11.55 19.54
C LEU A 145 -10.76 10.08 20.01
N GLU A 146 -11.54 9.72 21.03
CA GLU A 146 -11.57 8.34 21.54
C GLU A 146 -12.14 7.36 20.51
N CYS A 147 -13.13 7.79 19.71
CA CYS A 147 -13.63 6.98 18.60
C CYS A 147 -12.54 6.76 17.54
N LEU A 148 -11.75 7.79 17.22
CA LEU A 148 -10.64 7.68 16.27
C LEU A 148 -9.51 6.79 16.79
N ARG A 149 -9.20 6.85 18.10
CA ARG A 149 -8.22 5.95 18.74
C ARG A 149 -8.65 4.50 18.61
N LEU A 150 -9.91 4.20 18.89
CA LEU A 150 -10.47 2.85 18.76
C LEU A 150 -10.45 2.37 17.30
N LEU A 151 -10.78 3.24 16.34
CA LEU A 151 -10.67 2.90 14.93
C LEU A 151 -9.21 2.58 14.55
N ASN A 152 -8.27 3.41 14.98
CA ASN A 152 -6.85 3.19 14.74
C ASN A 152 -6.36 1.86 15.35
N GLU A 153 -6.82 1.52 16.56
CA GLU A 153 -6.55 0.22 17.19
C GLU A 153 -7.08 -0.94 16.35
N ILE A 154 -8.33 -0.86 15.87
CA ILE A 154 -8.92 -1.89 15.01
C ILE A 154 -8.12 -2.06 13.71
N ILE A 155 -7.75 -0.96 13.05
CA ILE A 155 -6.98 -1.01 11.80
C ILE A 155 -5.56 -1.54 12.05
N ALA A 156 -4.90 -1.16 13.16
CA ALA A 156 -3.59 -1.67 13.52
C ALA A 156 -3.61 -3.19 13.77
N ASP A 157 -4.64 -3.69 14.44
CA ASP A 157 -4.85 -5.12 14.68
C ASP A 157 -5.14 -5.91 13.39
N PHE A 158 -5.79 -5.28 12.42
CA PHE A 158 -5.98 -5.85 11.09
C PHE A 158 -4.67 -5.88 10.31
N ASP A 159 -3.86 -4.82 10.38
CA ASP A 159 -2.56 -4.76 9.73
C ASP A 159 -1.56 -5.77 10.33
N GLU A 160 -1.67 -6.08 11.63
CA GLU A 160 -0.90 -7.17 12.26
C GLU A 160 -1.13 -8.52 11.56
N LEU A 161 -2.33 -8.78 11.03
CA LEU A 161 -2.60 -10.01 10.29
C LEU A 161 -1.76 -10.11 9.00
N LEU A 162 -1.47 -8.99 8.32
CA LEU A 162 -0.65 -8.98 7.11
C LEU A 162 0.79 -9.42 7.37
N SER A 163 1.28 -9.26 8.60
CA SER A 163 2.63 -9.72 8.98
C SER A 163 2.76 -11.25 9.04
N LYS A 164 1.65 -12.00 9.04
CA LYS A 164 1.68 -13.46 9.11
C LYS A 164 2.07 -14.05 7.75
N PRO A 165 2.94 -15.08 7.71
CA PRO A 165 3.42 -15.66 6.44
C PRO A 165 2.28 -16.20 5.56
N LYS A 166 1.18 -16.67 6.18
CA LYS A 166 -0.02 -17.14 5.49
C LYS A 166 -0.72 -16.07 4.66
N PHE A 167 -0.62 -14.80 5.06
CA PHE A 167 -1.27 -13.66 4.42
C PHE A 167 -0.28 -12.78 3.64
N SER A 168 0.92 -13.28 3.36
CA SER A 168 1.95 -12.56 2.58
C SER A 168 1.51 -12.19 1.15
N GLY A 169 0.53 -12.89 0.59
CA GLY A 169 -0.09 -12.56 -0.70
C GLY A 169 -1.24 -11.55 -0.63
N VAL A 170 -1.62 -11.08 0.58
CA VAL A 170 -2.66 -10.07 0.80
C VAL A 170 -1.99 -8.69 0.86
N GLU A 171 -2.45 -7.80 0.01
CA GLU A 171 -1.97 -6.43 -0.06
C GLU A 171 -3.07 -5.48 0.38
N LYS A 172 -2.76 -4.62 1.36
CA LYS A 172 -3.65 -3.53 1.75
C LYS A 172 -3.59 -2.43 0.72
N ILE A 173 -4.74 -2.06 0.16
CA ILE A 173 -4.83 -0.96 -0.80
C ILE A 173 -4.98 0.36 -0.04
N LYS A 174 -6.03 0.47 0.78
CA LYS A 174 -6.30 1.67 1.57
C LYS A 174 -7.37 1.43 2.63
N THR A 175 -7.48 2.40 3.53
CA THR A 175 -8.62 2.51 4.46
C THR A 175 -9.50 3.68 4.00
N ILE A 176 -10.81 3.46 3.91
CA ILE A 176 -11.81 4.46 3.50
C ILE A 176 -12.84 4.59 4.64
N GLY A 177 -12.65 5.57 5.51
CA GLY A 177 -13.47 5.71 6.72
C GLY A 177 -13.33 4.48 7.62
N SER A 178 -14.44 3.78 7.90
CA SER A 178 -14.46 2.51 8.64
C SER A 178 -14.35 1.26 7.75
N THR A 179 -13.98 1.43 6.48
CA THR A 179 -13.86 0.34 5.50
C THR A 179 -12.40 0.03 5.19
N TYR A 180 -12.02 -1.22 5.40
CA TYR A 180 -10.73 -1.79 5.05
C TYR A 180 -10.77 -2.40 3.64
N MET A 181 -9.87 -1.98 2.76
CA MET A 181 -9.76 -2.47 1.39
C MET A 181 -8.44 -3.21 1.21
N ALA A 182 -8.53 -4.47 0.78
CA ALA A 182 -7.38 -5.33 0.50
C ALA A 182 -7.59 -6.09 -0.81
N ALA A 183 -6.48 -6.52 -1.42
CA ALA A 183 -6.48 -7.31 -2.65
C ALA A 183 -5.46 -8.45 -2.57
N THR A 184 -5.71 -9.55 -3.27
CA THR A 184 -4.76 -10.65 -3.47
C THR A 184 -4.62 -10.95 -4.96
N GLY A 185 -3.45 -11.47 -5.36
CA GLY A 185 -3.14 -11.74 -6.78
C GLY A 185 -2.38 -10.62 -7.49
N LEU A 186 -1.91 -9.59 -6.75
CA LEU A 186 -1.09 -8.49 -7.27
C LEU A 186 0.41 -8.84 -7.34
N ASN A 187 0.85 -9.88 -6.61
CA ASN A 187 2.23 -10.36 -6.56
C ASN A 187 2.54 -11.45 -7.62
N ALA A 188 1.63 -11.70 -8.56
CA ALA A 188 1.87 -12.66 -9.61
C ALA A 188 2.92 -12.10 -10.57
N THR A 189 4.18 -12.49 -10.39
CA THR A 189 5.26 -12.28 -11.34
C THR A 189 4.81 -12.84 -12.68
N SER A 190 4.40 -11.95 -13.58
CA SER A 190 4.11 -12.26 -14.97
C SER A 190 5.40 -12.75 -15.63
N GLY A 191 5.70 -14.06 -15.52
CA GLY A 191 6.91 -14.61 -16.14
C GLY A 191 7.46 -15.96 -15.68
N GLN A 192 6.79 -16.78 -14.86
CA GLN A 192 7.24 -18.16 -14.64
C GLN A 192 6.15 -19.19 -14.95
N ASP A 193 6.24 -19.67 -16.18
CA ASP A 193 6.07 -21.05 -16.65
C ASP A 193 4.85 -21.88 -16.19
N ASN A 194 4.10 -22.25 -17.23
CA ASN A 194 3.34 -23.49 -17.43
C ASN A 194 1.81 -23.40 -17.39
N GLN A 195 1.24 -23.78 -18.53
CA GLN A 195 -0.17 -23.96 -18.86
C GLN A 195 -0.89 -25.08 -18.05
N GLN A 196 -0.40 -25.42 -16.85
CA GLN A 196 -0.96 -26.45 -15.96
C GLN A 196 -1.67 -25.89 -14.71
N ASP A 197 -1.57 -24.60 -14.42
CA ASP A 197 -1.93 -24.03 -13.11
C ASP A 197 -3.28 -23.26 -13.09
N ALA A 198 -4.27 -23.67 -13.88
CA ALA A 198 -5.63 -23.12 -13.76
C ALA A 198 -6.26 -23.41 -12.38
N GLU A 199 -5.87 -24.50 -11.74
CA GLU A 199 -6.35 -24.90 -10.41
C GLU A 199 -5.60 -24.17 -9.27
N ARG A 200 -4.30 -23.89 -9.45
CA ARG A 200 -3.54 -22.97 -8.56
C ARG A 200 -3.96 -21.51 -8.73
N SER A 201 -4.63 -21.18 -9.83
CA SER A 201 -5.05 -19.81 -10.13
C SER A 201 -5.97 -19.24 -9.05
N TYR A 202 -6.79 -20.05 -8.36
CA TYR A 202 -7.75 -19.53 -7.37
C TYR A 202 -7.29 -19.62 -5.91
N THR A 203 -6.11 -20.16 -5.60
CA THR A 203 -5.63 -20.28 -4.21
C THR A 203 -5.65 -18.94 -3.46
N HIS A 204 -5.37 -17.83 -4.15
CA HIS A 204 -5.41 -16.49 -3.60
C HIS A 204 -6.82 -16.02 -3.18
N LEU A 205 -7.90 -16.59 -3.74
CA LEU A 205 -9.28 -16.37 -3.28
C LEU A 205 -9.50 -17.05 -1.92
N GLY A 206 -8.99 -18.27 -1.75
CA GLY A 206 -9.06 -19.00 -0.47
C GLY A 206 -8.36 -18.22 0.65
N ILE A 207 -7.15 -17.74 0.39
CA ILE A 207 -6.39 -16.90 1.33
C ILE A 207 -7.19 -15.65 1.70
N MET A 208 -7.87 -15.01 0.74
CA MET A 208 -8.70 -13.82 1.00
C MET A 208 -9.90 -14.13 1.90
N VAL A 209 -10.56 -15.27 1.72
CA VAL A 209 -11.67 -15.70 2.59
C VAL A 209 -11.16 -15.99 4.00
N GLU A 210 -10.03 -16.68 4.15
CA GLU A 210 -9.44 -16.93 5.46
C GLU A 210 -8.99 -15.63 6.15
N PHE A 211 -8.48 -14.67 5.38
CA PHE A 211 -8.16 -13.34 5.87
C PHE A 211 -9.43 -12.63 6.37
N ALA A 212 -10.53 -12.67 5.61
CA ALA A 212 -11.81 -12.13 6.04
C ALA A 212 -12.33 -12.76 7.36
N VAL A 213 -12.20 -14.08 7.51
CA VAL A 213 -12.56 -14.78 8.76
C VAL A 213 -11.65 -14.34 9.91
N ALA A 214 -10.35 -14.17 9.67
CA ALA A 214 -9.40 -13.69 10.66
C ALA A 214 -9.71 -12.24 11.10
N LEU A 215 -10.14 -11.36 10.18
CA LEU A 215 -10.59 -10.00 10.50
C LEU A 215 -11.81 -10.03 11.43
N ILE A 216 -12.80 -10.87 11.14
CA ILE A 216 -13.99 -11.04 11.98
C ILE A 216 -13.59 -11.50 13.38
N ALA A 217 -12.72 -12.52 13.48
CA ALA A 217 -12.25 -13.03 14.76
C ALA A 217 -11.43 -11.99 15.56
N LYS A 218 -10.60 -11.19 14.89
CA LYS A 218 -9.85 -10.09 15.52
C LYS A 218 -10.79 -9.01 16.06
N LEU A 219 -11.81 -8.63 15.29
CA LEU A 219 -12.81 -7.66 15.75
C LEU A 219 -13.57 -8.19 16.98
N ASP A 220 -13.90 -9.48 17.02
CA ASP A 220 -14.54 -10.10 18.19
C ASP A 220 -13.67 -10.06 19.45
N ILE A 221 -12.34 -10.10 19.32
CA ILE A 221 -11.41 -9.94 20.45
C ILE A 221 -11.44 -8.49 20.94
N ILE A 222 -11.32 -7.52 20.02
CA ILE A 222 -11.35 -6.09 20.36
C ILE A 222 -12.69 -5.73 21.02
N ASN A 223 -13.81 -6.23 20.50
CA ASN A 223 -15.13 -6.05 21.09
C ASN A 223 -15.21 -6.48 22.56
N LYS A 224 -14.53 -7.58 22.93
CA LYS A 224 -14.46 -8.06 24.33
C LYS A 224 -13.66 -7.12 25.23
N HIS A 225 -12.59 -6.52 24.70
CA HIS A 225 -11.72 -5.61 25.47
C HIS A 225 -12.31 -4.19 25.59
N SER A 226 -13.01 -3.72 24.56
CA SER A 226 -13.59 -2.37 24.51
C SER A 226 -15.06 -2.31 24.91
N PHE A 227 -15.66 -3.43 25.34
CA PHE A 227 -17.10 -3.56 25.66
C PHE A 227 -18.04 -3.09 24.54
N ASN A 228 -17.63 -3.32 23.29
CA ASN A 228 -18.39 -2.98 22.09
C ASN A 228 -18.92 -4.24 21.40
N THR A 229 -19.83 -4.05 20.44
CA THR A 229 -20.43 -5.14 19.67
C THR A 229 -20.39 -4.89 18.16
N PHE A 230 -19.28 -4.36 17.67
CA PHE A 230 -19.12 -4.07 16.25
C PHE A 230 -19.17 -5.35 15.42
N LYS A 231 -19.82 -5.29 14.27
CA LYS A 231 -19.80 -6.40 13.31
C LYS A 231 -19.25 -5.95 11.97
N LEU A 232 -18.41 -6.81 11.37
CA LEU A 232 -17.95 -6.59 10.01
C LEU A 232 -19.03 -6.94 9.00
N ARG A 233 -19.07 -6.15 7.93
CA ARG A 233 -19.74 -6.49 6.68
C ARG A 233 -18.67 -6.70 5.63
N VAL A 234 -18.62 -7.89 5.02
CA VAL A 234 -17.55 -8.23 4.08
C VAL A 234 -18.12 -8.54 2.71
N GLY A 235 -17.56 -7.90 1.68
CA GLY A 235 -17.82 -8.18 0.28
C GLY A 235 -16.54 -8.57 -0.44
N ILE A 236 -16.59 -9.68 -1.17
CA ILE A 236 -15.47 -10.18 -1.96
C ILE A 236 -15.93 -10.41 -3.40
N ASN A 237 -15.08 -10.03 -4.35
CA ASN A 237 -15.23 -10.40 -5.75
C ASN A 237 -13.86 -10.53 -6.41
N HIS A 238 -13.74 -11.40 -7.41
CA HIS A 238 -12.52 -11.55 -8.20
C HIS A 238 -12.74 -11.20 -9.67
N GLY A 239 -11.66 -10.91 -10.38
CA GLY A 239 -11.66 -10.60 -11.81
C GLY A 239 -10.54 -9.62 -12.20
N PRO A 240 -10.58 -9.09 -13.43
CA PRO A 240 -9.53 -8.22 -13.94
C PRO A 240 -9.55 -6.84 -13.29
N VAL A 241 -8.37 -6.28 -13.07
CA VAL A 241 -8.15 -4.93 -12.53
C VAL A 241 -6.93 -4.27 -13.19
N VAL A 242 -6.88 -2.96 -13.12
CA VAL A 242 -5.70 -2.17 -13.48
C VAL A 242 -5.20 -1.51 -12.21
N ALA A 243 -3.96 -1.80 -11.81
CA ALA A 243 -3.29 -1.09 -10.74
C ALA A 243 -2.47 0.07 -11.31
N GLY A 244 -2.19 1.07 -10.48
CA GLY A 244 -1.36 2.19 -10.89
C GLY A 244 -1.13 3.19 -9.76
N VAL A 245 -0.20 4.12 -10.00
CA VAL A 245 0.11 5.20 -9.05
C VAL A 245 -0.38 6.52 -9.62
N ILE A 246 -1.26 7.20 -8.89
CA ILE A 246 -1.80 8.51 -9.29
C ILE A 246 -1.42 9.56 -8.24
N GLY A 247 -1.13 10.78 -8.69
CA GLY A 247 -0.92 11.95 -7.84
C GLY A 247 0.49 12.50 -7.92
N ALA A 248 0.62 13.76 -8.35
CA ALA A 248 1.93 14.41 -8.56
C ALA A 248 2.63 14.83 -7.26
N GLN A 249 1.86 15.20 -6.22
CA GLN A 249 2.41 15.63 -4.92
C GLN A 249 2.23 14.59 -3.82
N LYS A 250 1.20 13.75 -3.93
CA LYS A 250 0.89 12.67 -3.00
C LYS A 250 0.60 11.42 -3.85
N PRO A 251 1.64 10.69 -4.29
CA PRO A 251 1.44 9.48 -5.06
C PRO A 251 0.69 8.45 -4.22
N GLN A 252 -0.36 7.89 -4.78
CA GLN A 252 -1.16 6.83 -4.15
C GLN A 252 -1.25 5.66 -5.12
N TYR A 253 -0.82 4.49 -4.65
CA TYR A 253 -1.11 3.23 -5.32
C TYR A 253 -2.57 2.85 -5.10
N ASP A 254 -3.25 2.50 -6.18
CA ASP A 254 -4.65 2.09 -6.14
C ASP A 254 -4.99 1.15 -7.30
N ILE A 255 -6.14 0.48 -7.20
CA ILE A 255 -6.64 -0.46 -8.21
C ILE A 255 -8.00 -0.02 -8.73
N TRP A 256 -8.17 -0.07 -10.04
CA TRP A 256 -9.39 0.28 -10.75
C TRP A 256 -9.92 -0.90 -11.56
N GLY A 257 -11.24 -0.98 -11.66
CA GLY A 257 -11.89 -1.98 -12.49
C GLY A 257 -13.33 -2.20 -12.09
N ASN A 258 -14.08 -2.83 -12.99
CA ASN A 258 -15.43 -3.27 -12.66
C ASN A 258 -15.44 -4.26 -11.48
N THR A 259 -14.40 -5.08 -11.34
CA THR A 259 -14.20 -6.01 -10.22
C THR A 259 -14.25 -5.31 -8.87
N VAL A 260 -13.54 -4.20 -8.73
CA VAL A 260 -13.49 -3.37 -7.50
C VAL A 260 -14.87 -2.80 -7.19
N ASN A 261 -15.56 -2.26 -8.20
CA ASN A 261 -16.91 -1.72 -8.06
C ASN A 261 -17.91 -2.79 -7.62
N VAL A 262 -17.83 -4.00 -8.17
CA VAL A 262 -18.70 -5.11 -7.78
C VAL A 262 -18.39 -5.59 -6.36
N ALA A 263 -17.12 -5.68 -5.96
CA ALA A 263 -16.72 -6.02 -4.58
C ALA A 263 -17.28 -5.02 -3.56
N SER A 264 -17.15 -3.72 -3.83
CA SER A 264 -17.75 -2.65 -2.99
C SER A 264 -19.28 -2.76 -2.91
N ARG A 265 -19.95 -3.26 -3.96
CA ARG A 265 -21.40 -3.53 -3.92
C ARG A 265 -21.74 -4.80 -3.14
N MET A 266 -20.90 -5.82 -3.16
CA MET A 266 -21.06 -6.99 -2.30
C MET A 266 -20.96 -6.59 -0.83
N GLU A 267 -20.04 -5.68 -0.49
CA GLU A 267 -19.92 -5.15 0.86
C GLU A 267 -21.14 -4.30 1.19
N SER A 268 -21.44 -3.23 0.44
CA SER A 268 -22.51 -2.29 0.84
C SER A 268 -23.90 -2.92 0.92
N THR A 269 -24.17 -3.95 0.10
CA THR A 269 -25.43 -4.72 0.18
C THR A 269 -25.37 -5.88 1.17
N GLY A 270 -24.21 -6.18 1.75
CA GLY A 270 -23.97 -7.30 2.65
C GLY A 270 -24.72 -7.25 3.97
N VAL A 271 -24.81 -8.41 4.60
CA VAL A 271 -25.38 -8.57 5.95
C VAL A 271 -24.23 -8.62 6.96
N LEU A 272 -24.43 -8.00 8.13
CA LEU A 272 -23.45 -8.00 9.22
C LEU A 272 -23.06 -9.42 9.64
N GLY A 273 -21.77 -9.63 9.87
CA GLY A 273 -21.18 -10.91 10.27
C GLY A 273 -21.12 -11.95 9.16
N LYS A 274 -21.45 -11.60 7.91
CA LYS A 274 -21.41 -12.52 6.77
C LYS A 274 -20.46 -12.03 5.69
N ILE A 275 -19.83 -12.98 5.01
CA ILE A 275 -19.02 -12.75 3.82
C ILE A 275 -19.90 -12.97 2.60
N GLN A 276 -20.06 -11.93 1.79
CA GLN A 276 -20.84 -11.99 0.56
C GLN A 276 -19.95 -12.02 -0.67
N VAL A 277 -20.32 -12.87 -1.63
CA VAL A 277 -19.61 -13.07 -2.88
C VAL A 277 -20.57 -13.09 -4.08
N THR A 278 -20.01 -12.86 -5.27
CA THR A 278 -20.69 -13.07 -6.56
C THR A 278 -20.83 -14.55 -6.88
N GLU A 279 -21.71 -14.89 -7.83
CA GLU A 279 -21.88 -16.27 -8.30
C GLU A 279 -20.58 -16.86 -8.86
N GLU A 280 -19.82 -16.08 -9.62
CA GLU A 280 -18.55 -16.51 -10.20
C GLU A 280 -17.53 -16.82 -9.09
N THR A 281 -17.44 -15.94 -8.09
CA THR A 281 -16.54 -16.15 -6.94
C THR A 281 -16.96 -17.34 -6.09
N ALA A 282 -18.27 -17.55 -5.90
CA ALA A 282 -18.78 -18.71 -5.18
C ALA A 282 -18.37 -20.03 -5.86
N ARG A 283 -18.51 -20.13 -7.18
CA ARG A 283 -18.10 -21.33 -7.95
C ARG A 283 -16.60 -21.61 -7.83
N ALA A 284 -15.77 -20.56 -7.89
CA ALA A 284 -14.32 -20.69 -7.69
C ALA A 284 -13.95 -21.10 -6.25
N LEU A 285 -14.73 -20.65 -5.26
CA LEU A 285 -14.53 -21.07 -3.87
C LEU A 285 -15.01 -22.51 -3.61
N GLU A 286 -16.08 -22.94 -4.28
CA GLU A 286 -16.58 -24.32 -4.22
C GLU A 286 -15.54 -25.32 -4.75
N THR A 287 -14.79 -24.97 -5.80
CA THR A 287 -13.67 -25.80 -6.28
C THR A 287 -12.53 -25.92 -5.27
N LEU A 288 -12.41 -24.96 -4.34
CA LEU A 288 -11.44 -24.99 -3.24
C LEU A 288 -11.99 -25.65 -1.97
N GLY A 289 -13.22 -26.18 -2.00
CA GLY A 289 -13.86 -26.88 -0.88
C GLY A 289 -14.65 -25.98 0.07
N TYR A 290 -14.85 -24.69 -0.25
CA TYR A 290 -15.70 -23.82 0.56
C TYR A 290 -17.18 -24.07 0.26
N THR A 291 -18.00 -24.11 1.31
CA THR A 291 -19.45 -24.17 1.15
C THR A 291 -20.03 -22.77 0.99
N CYS A 292 -20.70 -22.54 -0.13
CA CYS A 292 -21.43 -21.30 -0.38
C CYS A 292 -22.94 -21.56 -0.39
N TYR A 293 -23.73 -20.64 0.15
CA TYR A 293 -25.19 -20.74 0.12
C TYR A 293 -25.80 -19.53 -0.57
N LEU A 294 -26.85 -19.78 -1.36
CA LEU A 294 -27.51 -18.75 -2.17
C LEU A 294 -28.13 -17.70 -1.24
N ARG A 295 -27.72 -16.44 -1.42
CA ARG A 295 -28.38 -15.29 -0.82
C ARG A 295 -29.65 -14.93 -1.58
N GLY A 296 -29.55 -14.93 -2.91
CA GLY A 296 -30.58 -14.46 -3.82
C GLY A 296 -30.03 -13.46 -4.83
N ILE A 297 -30.95 -12.77 -5.50
CA ILE A 297 -30.64 -11.81 -6.55
C ILE A 297 -30.62 -10.41 -5.97
N ILE A 298 -29.56 -9.66 -6.21
CA ILE A 298 -29.45 -8.25 -5.86
C ILE A 298 -29.30 -7.38 -7.11
N LYS A 299 -29.83 -6.16 -7.05
CA LYS A 299 -29.70 -5.19 -8.13
C LYS A 299 -28.40 -4.41 -7.96
N VAL A 300 -27.49 -4.55 -8.92
CA VAL A 300 -26.21 -3.85 -8.95
C VAL A 300 -26.24 -2.79 -10.06
N LYS A 301 -25.97 -1.53 -9.69
CA LYS A 301 -25.92 -0.42 -10.65
C LYS A 301 -24.91 -0.72 -11.75
N GLY A 302 -25.34 -0.66 -13.01
CA GLY A 302 -24.50 -0.93 -14.19
C GLY A 302 -24.37 -2.40 -14.62
N LYS A 303 -24.69 -3.37 -13.75
CA LYS A 303 -24.69 -4.82 -14.07
C LYS A 303 -26.08 -5.44 -14.14
N GLY A 304 -27.11 -4.77 -13.60
CA GLY A 304 -28.47 -5.29 -13.59
C GLY A 304 -28.71 -6.16 -12.36
N GLN A 305 -29.19 -7.39 -12.56
CA GLN A 305 -29.47 -8.35 -11.50
C GLN A 305 -28.33 -9.36 -11.40
N LEU A 306 -27.71 -9.47 -10.23
CA LEU A 306 -26.65 -10.44 -9.95
C LEU A 306 -27.11 -11.43 -8.90
N ARG A 307 -26.87 -12.72 -9.15
CA ARG A 307 -26.98 -13.76 -8.13
C ARG A 307 -25.80 -13.65 -7.19
N THR A 308 -26.09 -13.77 -5.91
CA THR A 308 -25.10 -13.62 -4.84
C THR A 308 -25.22 -14.73 -3.84
N TYR A 309 -24.10 -14.99 -3.19
CA TYR A 309 -23.92 -16.09 -2.26
C TYR A 309 -23.27 -15.58 -1.00
N TYR A 310 -23.49 -16.31 0.08
CA TYR A 310 -22.72 -16.16 1.30
C TYR A 310 -21.75 -17.32 1.45
N VAL A 311 -20.54 -17.02 1.90
CA VAL A 311 -19.56 -18.05 2.25
C VAL A 311 -19.87 -18.54 3.66
N CYS A 312 -19.88 -19.86 3.85
CA CYS A 312 -20.04 -20.45 5.18
C CYS A 312 -18.77 -20.24 6.00
N THR A 313 -18.89 -19.53 7.11
CA THR A 313 -17.79 -19.25 8.06
C THR A 313 -17.91 -20.06 9.35
N ASP A 314 -18.89 -20.97 9.44
CA ASP A 314 -19.16 -21.74 10.65
C ASP A 314 -18.04 -22.76 10.93
N LEU A 315 -17.09 -22.38 11.79
CA LEU A 315 -16.13 -23.29 12.43
C LEU A 315 -16.82 -24.42 13.23
N SER A 316 -18.13 -24.34 13.47
CA SER A 316 -18.90 -25.31 14.27
C SER A 316 -19.71 -26.33 13.46
N ARG A 317 -19.77 -26.25 12.13
CA ARG A 317 -20.54 -27.21 11.29
C ARG A 317 -19.72 -28.03 10.30
N SER A 318 -18.44 -27.75 10.12
CA SER A 318 -17.57 -28.61 9.29
C SER A 318 -16.85 -29.65 10.14
N GLY A 319 -17.45 -30.84 10.25
CA GLY A 319 -16.71 -32.09 10.50
C GLY A 319 -15.84 -32.51 9.31
N LEU A 320 -15.37 -31.56 8.50
CA LEU A 320 -14.47 -31.74 7.39
C LEU A 320 -13.23 -30.91 7.70
N GLN A 321 -12.12 -31.60 7.91
CA GLN A 321 -10.80 -31.00 8.05
C GLN A 321 -10.54 -30.04 6.89
N PRO A 322 -9.90 -28.88 7.11
CA PRO A 322 -9.35 -28.11 6.00
C PRO A 322 -8.36 -29.02 5.23
N PRO A 323 -8.33 -28.97 3.89
CA PRO A 323 -7.31 -29.70 3.14
C PRO A 323 -5.94 -29.21 3.60
N MET A 324 -5.19 -30.11 4.22
CA MET A 324 -3.78 -29.92 4.51
C MET A 324 -3.08 -29.74 3.16
N LEU A 325 -2.73 -28.50 2.82
CA LEU A 325 -1.76 -28.24 1.76
C LEU A 325 -0.40 -28.72 2.27
N SER A 326 -0.03 -29.94 1.88
CA SER A 326 1.32 -30.50 2.00
C SER A 326 2.22 -29.97 0.90
#